data_AF-A0A445BHI8-F1
#
_entry.id   AF-A0A445BHI8-F1
#
_cell.length_a   1.000
_cell.length_b   1.000
_cell.length_c   1.000
_cell.angle_alpha   90.00
_cell.angle_beta   90.00
_cell.angle_gamma   90.00
#
_symmetry.space_group_name_H-M   'P 1'
#
loop_
_entity.id
_entity.type
_entity.pdbx_description
1 polymer ?
#
loop_
_entity_poly.entity_id
_entity_poly.type
_entity_poly.pdbx_seq_one_letter_code
_entity_poly.pdbx_strand_id
1 'polypeptide(L)'
;MPSRLEFAVDLRGLRCDCGEFQVDRIPCRHVFACCANQRLDWQLYVHDVYKMDQVWRVYRARFRPLGNPATWPAYNGPRSYRIRT
;
A
#
# COMPACT_ATOMS: atom_id res chain seq x y z
N MET A 1 -2.40 -27.26 17.87
CA MET A 1 -3.08 -25.96 17.69
C MET A 1 -2.27 -24.92 18.46
N PRO A 2 -1.37 -24.12 17.85
CA PRO A 2 -0.74 -23.04 18.60
C PRO A 2 -1.75 -21.90 18.76
N SER A 3 -2.30 -21.80 19.96
CA SER A 3 -3.08 -20.69 20.49
C SER A 3 -2.15 -19.52 20.81
N ARG A 4 -2.50 -18.31 20.34
CA ARG A 4 -1.72 -17.05 20.33
C ARG A 4 -0.69 -17.03 19.19
N LEU A 5 -1.11 -16.51 18.01
CA LEU A 5 -0.22 -16.22 16.89
C LEU A 5 0.73 -15.08 17.28
N GLU A 6 1.87 -15.43 17.85
CA GLU A 6 2.98 -14.50 17.99
C GLU A 6 3.52 -14.22 16.57
N PHE A 7 3.54 -12.94 16.18
CA PHE A 7 4.11 -12.51 14.91
C PHE A 7 5.47 -11.87 15.18
N ALA A 8 6.55 -12.40 14.59
CA ALA A 8 7.82 -11.71 14.62
C ALA A 8 7.78 -10.50 13.68
N VAL A 9 8.34 -9.39 14.14
CA VAL A 9 8.50 -8.16 13.38
C VAL A 9 9.97 -7.78 13.40
N ASP A 10 10.59 -7.78 12.22
CA ASP A 10 11.91 -7.21 12.01
C ASP A 10 11.75 -5.81 11.41
N LEU A 11 11.84 -4.80 12.28
CA LEU A 11 11.75 -3.39 11.89
C LEU A 11 12.93 -2.94 11.02
N ARG A 12 14.12 -3.55 11.16
CA ARG A 12 15.31 -3.18 10.38
C ARG A 12 15.28 -3.80 8.99
N GLY A 13 14.83 -5.04 8.90
CA GLY A 13 14.62 -5.75 7.64
C GLY A 13 13.29 -5.42 6.95
N LEU A 14 12.47 -4.54 7.53
CA LEU A 14 11.12 -4.18 7.05
C LEU A 14 10.25 -5.42 6.77
N ARG A 15 10.21 -6.35 7.73
CA ARG A 15 9.55 -7.66 7.59
C ARG A 15 8.63 -7.96 8.77
N CYS A 16 7.48 -8.57 8.47
CA CYS A 16 6.59 -9.14 9.47
C CYS A 16 6.10 -10.51 9.01
N ASP A 17 5.98 -11.48 9.91
CA ASP A 17 5.52 -12.83 9.56
C ASP A 17 4.10 -12.86 8.97
N CYS A 18 3.30 -11.81 9.16
CA CYS A 18 1.98 -11.71 8.55
C CYS A 18 2.01 -11.48 7.02
N GLY A 19 3.16 -11.15 6.44
CA GLY A 19 3.34 -10.94 5.01
C GLY A 19 2.81 -9.61 4.46
N GLU A 20 1.80 -9.02 5.10
CA GLU A 20 1.20 -7.72 4.70
C GLU A 20 2.26 -6.63 4.52
N PHE A 21 3.22 -6.53 5.46
CA PHE A 21 4.25 -5.49 5.42
C PHE A 21 5.17 -5.62 4.19
N GLN A 22 5.47 -6.86 3.78
CA GLN A 22 6.32 -7.14 2.61
C GLN A 22 5.60 -6.84 1.30
N VAL A 23 4.29 -7.10 1.24
CA VAL A 23 3.47 -6.92 0.04
C VAL A 23 3.10 -5.46 -0.15
N ASP A 24 2.50 -4.87 0.88
CA ASP A 24 1.96 -3.52 0.81
C ASP A 24 3.05 -2.46 0.99
N ARG A 25 4.21 -2.83 1.57
CA ARG A 25 5.31 -1.91 1.87
C ARG A 25 4.89 -0.73 2.76
N ILE A 26 3.81 -0.93 3.52
CA ILE A 26 3.26 -0.03 4.54
C ILE A 26 3.20 -0.83 5.84
N PRO A 27 3.47 -0.23 7.01
CA PRO A 27 3.37 -0.90 8.30
C PRO A 27 2.04 -1.65 8.48
N CYS A 28 2.11 -2.94 8.80
CA CYS A 28 0.93 -3.71 9.18
C CYS A 28 0.56 -3.44 10.66
N ARG A 29 -0.58 -3.98 11.12
CA ARG A 29 -1.02 -3.83 12.52
C ARG A 29 0.03 -4.25 13.57
N HIS A 30 0.85 -5.26 13.26
CA HIS A 30 1.91 -5.75 14.15
C HIS A 30 3.09 -4.76 14.23
N VAL A 31 3.48 -4.17 13.10
CA VAL A 31 4.50 -3.12 13.05
C VAL A 31 4.05 -1.89 13.83
N PHE A 32 2.79 -1.47 13.68
CA PHE A 32 2.22 -0.38 14.47
C PHE A 32 2.25 -0.67 15.98
N ALA A 33 1.87 -1.88 16.39
CA ALA A 33 1.94 -2.30 17.78
C ALA A 33 3.39 -2.28 18.32
N CYS A 34 4.36 -2.78 17.55
CA CYS A 34 5.78 -2.72 17.91
C CYS A 34 6.28 -1.28 18.02
N CYS A 35 5.92 -0.40 17.09
CA CYS A 35 6.30 1.01 17.11
C CYS A 35 5.73 1.72 18.34
N ALA A 36 4.45 1.51 18.65
CA ALA A 36 3.80 2.08 19.83
C ALA A 36 4.47 1.62 21.14
N ASN A 37 4.80 0.33 21.25
CA ASN A 37 5.48 -0.23 22.42
C ASN A 37 6.90 0.32 22.60
N GLN A 38 7.63 0.51 21.50
CA GLN A 38 9.02 1.00 21.52
C GLN A 38 9.14 2.53 21.41
N ARG A 39 8.01 3.25 21.34
CA ARG A 39 7.94 4.71 21.10
C ARG A 39 8.72 5.15 19.86
N LEU A 40 8.66 4.33 18.81
CA LEU A 40 9.28 4.61 17.53
C LEU A 40 8.28 5.33 16.63
N ASP A 41 8.79 6.23 15.80
CA ASP A 41 7.98 6.86 14.77
C ASP A 41 7.69 5.85 13.65
N TRP A 42 6.42 5.52 13.46
CA TRP A 42 5.97 4.55 12.48
C TRP A 42 6.20 5.03 11.05
N GLN A 43 6.27 6.35 10.82
CA GLN A 43 6.42 6.94 9.49
C GLN A 43 7.75 6.56 8.84
N LEU A 44 8.78 6.25 9.64
CA LEU A 44 10.08 5.79 9.17
C LEU A 44 10.01 4.42 8.47
N TYR A 45 8.97 3.64 8.73
CA TYR A 45 8.77 2.30 8.17
C TYR A 45 7.84 2.29 6.95
N VAL A 46 7.36 3.45 6.50
CA VAL A 46 6.61 3.59 5.26
C VAL A 46 7.57 3.68 4.09
N HIS A 47 7.39 2.83 3.09
CA HIS A 47 8.24 2.81 1.91
C HIS A 47 8.15 4.12 1.11
N ASP A 48 9.29 4.55 0.54
CA ASP A 48 9.44 5.85 -0.13
C ASP A 48 8.46 6.07 -1.30
N VAL A 49 7.98 5.01 -1.93
CA VAL A 49 6.98 5.06 -3.01
C VAL A 49 5.69 5.80 -2.60
N TYR A 50 5.36 5.81 -1.30
CA TYR A 50 4.19 6.51 -0.77
C TYR A 50 4.49 7.94 -0.32
N LYS A 51 5.76 8.37 -0.34
CA LYS A 51 6.14 9.74 0.04
C LYS A 51 5.80 10.71 -1.09
N MET A 52 5.43 11.94 -0.70
CA MET A 52 5.04 12.98 -1.65
C MET A 52 6.12 13.21 -2.71
N ASP A 53 7.41 13.18 -2.37
CA ASP A 53 8.50 13.31 -3.36
C ASP A 53 8.36 12.34 -4.55
N GLN A 54 8.04 11.07 -4.29
CA GLN A 54 7.83 10.08 -5.35
C GLN A 54 6.52 10.31 -6.10
N VAL A 55 5.46 10.73 -5.39
CA VAL A 55 4.19 11.13 -6.03
C VAL A 55 4.44 12.28 -7.02
N TRP A 56 5.09 13.37 -6.58
CA TRP A 56 5.46 14.49 -7.43
C TRP A 56 6.29 14.06 -8.63
N ARG A 57 7.25 13.15 -8.44
CA ARG A 57 8.09 12.61 -9.52
C ARG A 57 7.27 11.88 -10.58
N VAL A 58 6.32 11.03 -10.17
CA VAL A 58 5.41 10.31 -11.09
C VAL A 58 4.52 11.30 -11.85
N TYR A 59 3.94 12.27 -11.15
CA TYR A 59 3.03 13.26 -11.76
C TYR A 59 3.73 14.38 -12.52
N ARG A 60 5.07 14.50 -12.42
CA ARG A 60 5.85 15.44 -13.23
C ARG A 60 5.78 15.14 -14.73
N ALA A 61 5.49 13.89 -15.09
CA ALA A 61 5.27 13.51 -16.47
C ALA A 61 4.03 14.25 -17.04
N ARG A 62 4.15 14.80 -18.25
CA ARG A 62 3.00 15.37 -18.95
C ARG A 62 2.10 14.24 -19.42
N PHE A 63 0.97 14.06 -18.75
CA PHE A 63 -0.10 13.22 -19.26
C PHE A 63 -0.74 13.90 -20.46
N ARG A 64 -1.00 13.14 -21.53
CA ARG A 64 -1.81 13.63 -22.62
C ARG A 64 -3.22 13.89 -22.07
N PRO A 65 -3.83 15.05 -22.36
CA PRO A 65 -5.22 15.26 -22.00
C PRO A 65 -6.07 14.15 -22.61
N LEU A 66 -7.03 13.65 -21.83
CA LEU A 66 -8.02 12.72 -22.33
C LEU A 66 -8.78 13.40 -23.48
N GLY A 67 -8.88 12.69 -24.62
CA GLY A 67 -9.67 13.16 -25.75
C GLY A 67 -11.15 13.27 -25.41
N ASN A 68 -11.94 13.82 -26.33
CA ASN A 68 -13.39 13.97 -26.16
C ASN A 68 -14.03 12.61 -25.77
N PRO A 69 -14.77 12.52 -24.65
CA PRO A 69 -15.50 11.30 -24.26
C PRO A 69 -16.37 10.71 -25.38
N ALA A 70 -16.91 11.55 -26.26
CA ALA A 70 -17.71 11.10 -27.41
C ALA A 70 -16.90 10.32 -28.47
N THR A 71 -15.57 10.43 -28.46
CA THR A 71 -14.67 9.71 -29.36
C THR A 71 -14.06 8.46 -28.73
N TRP A 72 -14.39 8.15 -27.48
CA TRP A 72 -13.84 6.98 -26.81
C TRP A 72 -14.44 5.70 -27.39
N PRO A 73 -13.64 4.64 -27.56
CA PRO A 73 -14.16 3.35 -28.00
C PRO A 73 -15.15 2.81 -26.97
N ALA A 74 -16.15 2.04 -27.44
CA ALA A 74 -17.06 1.35 -26.56
C ALA A 74 -16.28 0.42 -25.62
N TYR A 75 -16.62 0.45 -24.32
CA TYR A 75 -16.00 -0.42 -23.33
C TYR A 75 -16.40 -1.88 -23.59
N ASN A 76 -15.44 -2.69 -24.05
CA ASN A 76 -15.60 -4.13 -24.30
C ASN A 76 -15.04 -4.99 -23.17
N GLY A 77 -14.68 -4.39 -22.02
CA GLY A 77 -14.12 -5.13 -20.90
C GLY A 77 -15.18 -5.92 -20.11
N PRO A 78 -14.74 -6.76 -19.15
CA PRO A 78 -15.66 -7.52 -18.31
C PRO A 78 -16.63 -6.58 -17.60
N ARG A 79 -17.92 -6.94 -17.65
CA ARG A 79 -18.96 -6.26 -16.88
C ARG A 79 -18.66 -6.50 -15.41
N SER A 80 -18.24 -5.47 -14.69
CA SER A 80 -18.05 -5.52 -13.25
C SER A 80 -19.38 -5.83 -12.59
N TYR A 81 -19.53 -7.02 -12.03
CA TYR A 81 -20.64 -7.34 -11.14
C TYR A 81 -20.44 -6.54 -9.85
N ARG A 82 -21.46 -5.79 -9.42
CA ARG A 82 -21.42 -5.15 -8.10
C ARG A 82 -21.47 -6.26 -7.05
N ILE A 83 -20.38 -6.42 -6.31
CA ILE A 83 -20.42 -7.16 -5.05
C ILE A 83 -21.12 -6.23 -4.05
N ARG A 84 -22.33 -6.58 -3.61
CA ARG A 84 -22.95 -5.92 -2.44
C ARG A 84 -22.17 -6.39 -1.22
N THR A 85 -21.47 -5.46 -0.58
CA THR A 85 -21.00 -5.61 0.80
C THR A 85 -22.16 -5.42 1.75
#